data_AF-A0A4S4E5R0-F1
#
_entry.id   AF-A0A4S4E5R0-F1
#
_cell.length_a   1.000
_cell.length_b   1.000
_cell.length_c   1.000
_cell.angle_alpha   90.00
_cell.angle_beta   90.00
_cell.angle_gamma   90.00
#
_symmetry.space_group_name_H-M   'P 1'
#
loop_
_entity.id
_entity.type
_entity.pdbx_description
1 polymer ?
#
loop_
_entity_poly.entity_id
_entity_poly.type
_entity_poly.pdbx_seq_one_letter_code
_entity_poly.pdbx_strand_id
1 'polypeptide(L)'
;MDAFAENKDEKWRYIPLLHAALRGDWDSAKRIFDQDEAAFTANITDYEETALHVSVSSARSIDFVKKLVDLMPAEALELPNVYGMTALHNAAGIGNTKAATILVDKHPASLYISDNLNWLPLHWAADCGHKETLLYLLSVTKEDHPVSMPFACSSGAQLLSRVVASEFYGQSHLITSLPNFNTKQLNQKVIIRITLFKYYSQTSSINNLVISDP
;
A
#
# COMPACT_ATOMS: atom_id res chain seq x y z
N MET A 1 41.28 -6.39 20.00
CA MET A 1 40.85 -7.25 18.88
C MET A 1 39.40 -6.83 18.63
N ASP A 2 39.21 -6.03 17.59
CA ASP A 2 38.01 -5.20 17.38
C ASP A 2 36.75 -6.03 17.13
N ALA A 3 35.84 -6.01 18.11
CA ALA A 3 34.47 -6.51 17.95
C ALA A 3 33.51 -5.45 17.36
N PHE A 4 34.04 -4.30 16.91
CA PHE A 4 33.26 -3.18 16.34
C PHE A 4 33.55 -2.95 14.85
N ALA A 5 34.31 -3.83 14.21
CA ALA A 5 34.40 -3.92 12.76
C ALA A 5 33.29 -4.85 12.22
N GLU A 6 32.04 -4.67 12.66
CA GLU A 6 30.88 -5.21 11.95
C GLU A 6 30.78 -4.49 10.60
N ASN A 7 31.49 -5.12 9.66
CA ASN A 7 31.27 -5.21 8.22
C ASN A 7 30.67 -3.99 7.51
N LYS A 8 31.46 -2.91 7.42
CA LYS A 8 31.19 -1.86 6.45
C LYS A 8 31.19 -2.37 5.01
N ASP A 9 31.77 -3.51 4.67
CA ASP A 9 31.81 -4.01 3.29
C ASP A 9 30.48 -4.67 2.86
N GLU A 10 29.77 -5.32 3.78
CA GLU A 10 28.43 -5.89 3.51
C GLU A 10 27.38 -4.83 3.21
N LYS A 11 27.41 -3.69 3.93
CA LYS A 11 26.44 -2.60 3.76
C LYS A 11 26.52 -1.94 2.36
N TRP A 12 27.67 -1.99 1.71
CA TRP A 12 27.88 -1.36 0.38
C TRP A 12 27.74 -2.35 -0.77
N ARG A 13 27.71 -3.65 -0.48
CA ARG A 13 27.60 -4.74 -1.47
C ARG A 13 26.43 -4.56 -2.44
N TYR A 14 25.27 -4.14 -1.93
CA TYR A 14 24.05 -4.02 -2.73
C TYR A 14 23.69 -2.60 -3.16
N ILE A 15 24.58 -1.62 -2.98
CA ILE A 15 24.37 -0.26 -3.52
C ILE A 15 24.13 -0.26 -5.04
N PRO A 16 24.84 -1.07 -5.86
CA PRO A 16 24.53 -1.17 -7.28
C PRO A 16 23.10 -1.67 -7.55
N LEU A 17 22.62 -2.64 -6.76
CA LEU A 17 21.26 -3.17 -6.87
C LEU A 17 20.22 -2.14 -6.46
N LEU A 18 20.47 -1.37 -5.40
CA LEU A 18 19.64 -0.25 -4.97
C LEU A 18 19.47 0.78 -6.10
N HIS A 19 20.57 1.21 -6.72
CA HIS A 19 20.50 2.15 -7.85
C HIS A 19 19.76 1.57 -9.05
N ALA A 20 19.96 0.28 -9.36
CA ALA A 20 19.27 -0.39 -10.45
C ALA A 20 17.75 -0.44 -10.21
N ALA A 21 17.32 -0.82 -9.00
CA ALA A 21 15.91 -0.86 -8.59
C ALA A 21 15.24 0.52 -8.66
N LEU A 22 15.90 1.56 -8.16
CA LEU A 22 15.40 2.95 -8.20
C LEU A 22 15.22 3.47 -9.63
N ARG A 23 16.10 3.06 -10.55
CA ARG A 23 16.09 3.51 -11.95
C ARG A 23 15.27 2.62 -12.89
N GLY A 24 14.84 1.45 -12.41
CA GLY A 24 14.21 0.43 -13.26
C GLY A 24 15.18 -0.24 -14.23
N ASP A 25 16.50 -0.19 -13.94
CA ASP A 25 17.55 -0.78 -14.78
C ASP A 25 17.64 -2.30 -14.54
N TRP A 26 16.77 -3.04 -15.23
CA TRP A 26 16.71 -4.49 -15.12
C TRP A 26 18.01 -5.17 -15.54
N ASP A 27 18.68 -4.68 -16.57
CA ASP A 27 19.86 -5.36 -17.11
C ASP A 27 21.04 -5.32 -16.12
N SER A 28 21.19 -4.21 -15.40
CA SER A 28 22.15 -4.10 -14.30
C SER A 28 21.78 -4.99 -13.12
N ALA A 29 20.50 -5.00 -12.69
CA ALA A 29 20.07 -5.85 -11.59
C ALA A 29 20.18 -7.34 -11.93
N LYS A 30 19.83 -7.74 -13.16
CA LYS A 30 19.91 -9.12 -13.61
C LYS A 30 21.34 -9.66 -13.52
N ARG A 31 22.35 -8.86 -13.91
CA ARG A 31 23.76 -9.27 -13.75
C ARG A 31 24.13 -9.54 -12.29
N ILE A 32 23.56 -8.80 -11.35
CA ILE A 32 23.78 -9.01 -9.92
C ILE A 32 23.09 -10.29 -9.47
N PHE A 33 21.82 -10.50 -9.83
CA PHE A 33 21.08 -11.72 -9.52
C PHE A 33 21.74 -12.98 -10.11
N ASP A 34 22.27 -12.90 -11.33
CA ASP A 34 22.96 -14.01 -11.99
C ASP A 34 24.28 -14.39 -11.28
N GLN A 35 24.89 -13.45 -10.55
CA GLN A 35 26.12 -13.66 -9.77
C GLN A 35 25.84 -14.05 -8.32
N ASP A 36 24.70 -13.63 -7.79
CA ASP A 36 24.35 -13.73 -6.38
C ASP A 36 22.85 -13.90 -6.21
N GLU A 37 22.42 -15.16 -6.09
CA GLU A 37 21.00 -15.50 -5.91
C GLU A 37 20.44 -14.95 -4.58
N ALA A 38 21.27 -14.79 -3.55
CA ALA A 38 20.83 -14.20 -2.29
C ALA A 38 20.39 -12.74 -2.45
N ALA A 39 20.80 -12.07 -3.54
CA ALA A 39 20.42 -10.69 -3.82
C ALA A 39 18.91 -10.52 -4.06
N PHE A 40 18.17 -11.57 -4.42
CA PHE A 40 16.70 -11.52 -4.57
C PHE A 40 15.98 -11.17 -3.25
N THR A 41 16.55 -11.59 -2.12
CA THR A 41 15.96 -11.43 -0.78
C THR A 41 16.83 -10.62 0.16
N ALA A 42 17.94 -10.06 -0.32
CA ALA A 42 18.85 -9.28 0.50
C ALA A 42 18.27 -7.94 0.92
N ASN A 43 18.63 -7.50 2.13
CA ASN A 43 18.40 -6.15 2.60
C ASN A 43 19.41 -5.22 1.93
N ILE A 44 18.91 -4.26 1.14
CA ILE A 44 19.72 -3.35 0.32
C ILE A 44 19.67 -1.90 0.81
N THR A 45 18.89 -1.61 1.86
CA THR A 45 18.79 -0.29 2.51
C THR A 45 18.90 -0.41 4.03
N ASP A 46 19.08 0.73 4.70
CA ASP A 46 19.09 0.83 6.16
C ASP A 46 17.72 0.56 6.82
N TYR A 47 16.66 0.46 6.00
CA TYR A 47 15.32 0.12 6.45
C TYR A 47 15.00 -1.37 6.27
N GLU A 48 16.01 -2.20 6.00
CA GLU A 48 15.83 -3.63 5.71
C GLU A 48 14.96 -3.89 4.47
N GLU A 49 15.01 -2.99 3.49
CA GLU A 49 14.24 -3.14 2.26
C GLU A 49 14.97 -4.01 1.23
N THR A 50 14.22 -4.86 0.55
CA THR A 50 14.70 -5.61 -0.62
C THR A 50 14.61 -4.78 -1.91
N ALA A 51 15.19 -5.28 -3.01
CA ALA A 51 15.04 -4.66 -4.34
C ALA A 51 13.57 -4.51 -4.76
N LEU A 52 12.69 -5.39 -4.28
CA LEU A 52 11.26 -5.31 -4.55
C LEU A 52 10.61 -4.11 -3.84
N HIS A 53 10.89 -3.91 -2.55
CA HIS A 53 10.40 -2.76 -1.77
C HIS A 53 10.77 -1.42 -2.42
N VAL A 54 12.00 -1.30 -2.89
CA VAL A 54 12.51 -0.08 -3.50
C VAL A 54 11.89 0.16 -4.88
N SER A 55 11.81 -0.89 -5.70
CA SER A 55 11.35 -0.75 -7.09
C SER A 55 9.85 -0.42 -7.19
N VAL A 56 9.01 -0.86 -6.23
CA VAL A 56 7.59 -0.50 -6.23
C VAL A 56 7.32 0.96 -5.82
N SER A 57 8.25 1.60 -5.12
CA SER A 57 8.15 3.02 -4.73
C SER A 57 8.32 4.00 -5.89
N SER A 58 8.60 3.50 -7.11
CA SER A 58 8.74 4.30 -8.33
C SER A 58 7.85 3.76 -9.45
N ALA A 59 6.97 4.60 -10.00
CA ALA A 59 6.14 4.24 -11.15
C ALA A 59 6.96 3.96 -12.44
N ARG A 60 8.24 4.38 -12.49
CA ARG A 60 9.13 4.18 -13.65
C ARG A 60 9.68 2.75 -13.72
N SER A 61 9.57 1.98 -12.64
CA SER A 61 10.19 0.67 -12.49
C SER A 61 9.21 -0.48 -12.68
N ILE A 62 8.04 -0.30 -13.34
CA ILE A 62 7.04 -1.37 -13.47
C ILE A 62 7.56 -2.60 -14.23
N ASP A 63 8.31 -2.41 -15.31
CA ASP A 63 8.90 -3.54 -16.05
C ASP A 63 9.94 -4.28 -15.20
N PHE A 64 10.67 -3.54 -14.35
CA PHE A 64 11.60 -4.11 -13.37
C PHE A 64 10.84 -4.94 -12.32
N VAL A 65 9.78 -4.38 -11.73
CA VAL A 65 8.93 -5.05 -10.74
C VAL A 65 8.37 -6.34 -11.33
N LYS A 66 7.81 -6.29 -12.54
CA LYS A 66 7.23 -7.47 -13.21
C LYS A 66 8.26 -8.59 -13.36
N LYS A 67 9.42 -8.28 -13.94
CA LYS A 67 10.49 -9.28 -14.15
C LYS A 67 11.04 -9.82 -12.84
N LEU A 68 11.17 -8.98 -11.82
CA LEU A 68 11.61 -9.40 -10.49
C LEU A 68 10.61 -10.38 -9.85
N VAL A 69 9.32 -10.02 -9.85
CA VAL A 69 8.24 -10.85 -9.28
C VAL A 69 8.04 -12.16 -10.04
N ASP A 70 8.24 -12.17 -11.36
CA ASP A 70 8.19 -13.38 -12.17
C ASP A 70 9.25 -14.41 -11.73
N LEU A 71 10.42 -13.94 -11.28
CA LEU A 71 11.54 -14.78 -10.86
C LEU A 71 11.54 -15.12 -9.36
N MET A 72 10.83 -14.36 -8.53
CA MET A 72 10.77 -14.61 -7.08
C MET A 72 9.78 -15.72 -6.70
N PRO A 73 10.09 -16.53 -5.67
CA PRO A 73 9.10 -17.38 -5.03
C PRO A 73 8.05 -16.53 -4.31
N ALA A 74 6.84 -17.06 -4.12
CA ALA A 74 5.71 -16.31 -3.56
C ALA A 74 5.99 -15.83 -2.13
N GLU A 75 6.67 -16.65 -1.34
CA GLU A 75 7.05 -16.38 0.05
C GLU A 75 8.01 -15.18 0.15
N ALA A 76 8.80 -14.92 -0.88
CA ALA A 76 9.71 -13.77 -0.89
C ALA A 76 8.98 -12.42 -1.06
N LEU A 77 7.71 -12.42 -1.50
CA LEU A 77 6.86 -11.22 -1.53
C LEU A 77 6.35 -10.84 -0.12
N GLU A 78 6.45 -11.75 0.85
CA GLU A 78 6.04 -11.51 2.24
C GLU A 78 7.15 -10.89 3.10
N LEU A 79 8.38 -10.78 2.56
CA LEU A 79 9.51 -10.26 3.32
C LEU A 79 9.19 -8.86 3.86
N PRO A 80 9.28 -8.64 5.18
CA PRO A 80 9.04 -7.34 5.78
C PRO A 80 10.32 -6.50 5.79
N ASN A 81 10.16 -5.18 5.70
CA ASN A 81 11.18 -4.23 6.08
C ASN A 81 11.17 -3.99 7.62
N VAL A 82 11.98 -3.05 8.12
CA VAL A 82 12.10 -2.75 9.57
C VAL A 82 10.78 -2.31 10.23
N TYR A 83 9.80 -1.86 9.45
CA TYR A 83 8.47 -1.46 9.91
C TYR A 83 7.44 -2.59 9.84
N GLY A 84 7.85 -3.81 9.48
CA GLY A 84 6.93 -4.93 9.21
C GLY A 84 6.21 -4.78 7.86
N MET A 85 6.57 -3.79 7.05
CA MET A 85 5.88 -3.51 5.80
C MET A 85 6.45 -4.37 4.68
N THR A 86 5.57 -5.01 3.91
CA THR A 86 5.91 -5.71 2.67
C THR A 86 5.97 -4.73 1.48
N ALA A 87 6.45 -5.19 0.32
CA ALA A 87 6.40 -4.39 -0.91
C ALA A 87 4.98 -3.94 -1.28
N LEU A 88 3.93 -4.70 -0.92
CA LEU A 88 2.55 -4.30 -1.18
C LEU A 88 2.13 -3.10 -0.31
N HIS A 89 2.65 -2.96 0.91
CA HIS A 89 2.45 -1.77 1.74
C HIS A 89 3.10 -0.54 1.08
N ASN A 90 4.35 -0.65 0.61
CA ASN A 90 5.02 0.44 -0.11
C ASN A 90 4.24 0.85 -1.37
N ALA A 91 3.81 -0.12 -2.18
CA ALA A 91 3.02 0.14 -3.37
C ALA A 91 1.69 0.84 -3.05
N ALA A 92 1.03 0.44 -1.96
CA ALA A 92 -0.21 1.06 -1.50
C ALA A 92 -0.01 2.49 -1.00
N GLY A 93 1.01 2.72 -0.15
CA GLY A 93 1.32 4.01 0.45
C GLY A 93 1.85 5.06 -0.52
N ILE A 94 2.36 4.67 -1.69
CA ILE A 94 2.75 5.61 -2.77
C ILE A 94 1.71 5.72 -3.89
N GLY A 95 0.69 4.86 -3.88
CA GLY A 95 -0.36 4.84 -4.90
C GLY A 95 0.05 4.18 -6.21
N ASN A 96 0.98 3.23 -6.17
CA ASN A 96 1.41 2.49 -7.35
C ASN A 96 0.46 1.30 -7.63
N THR A 97 -0.72 1.61 -8.17
CA THR A 97 -1.76 0.60 -8.49
C THR A 97 -1.22 -0.52 -9.38
N LYS A 98 -0.37 -0.21 -10.37
CA LYS A 98 0.20 -1.22 -11.28
C LYS A 98 1.08 -2.23 -10.55
N ALA A 99 1.97 -1.75 -9.67
CA ALA A 99 2.79 -2.64 -8.85
C ALA A 99 1.92 -3.45 -7.87
N ALA A 100 0.92 -2.82 -7.26
CA ALA A 100 -0.03 -3.52 -6.39
C ALA A 100 -0.77 -4.64 -7.14
N THR A 101 -1.16 -4.42 -8.40
CA THR A 101 -1.76 -5.46 -9.25
C THR A 101 -0.81 -6.63 -9.46
N ILE A 102 0.42 -6.37 -9.89
CA ILE A 102 1.43 -7.42 -10.12
C ILE A 102 1.69 -8.26 -8.87
N LEU A 103 1.83 -7.60 -7.70
CA LEU A 103 2.09 -8.28 -6.44
C LEU A 103 0.91 -9.17 -6.01
N VAL A 104 -0.31 -8.65 -6.08
CA VAL A 104 -1.52 -9.39 -5.69
C VAL A 104 -1.80 -10.55 -6.66
N ASP A 105 -1.58 -10.37 -7.95
CA ASP A 105 -1.76 -11.43 -8.96
C ASP A 105 -0.80 -12.60 -8.71
N LYS A 106 0.44 -12.31 -8.30
CA LYS A 106 1.43 -13.34 -7.94
C LYS A 106 1.11 -13.98 -6.59
N HIS A 107 0.78 -13.18 -5.58
CA HIS A 107 0.60 -13.66 -4.21
C HIS A 107 -0.55 -12.94 -3.48
N PRO A 108 -1.80 -13.42 -3.61
CA PRO A 108 -2.97 -12.78 -2.99
C PRO A 108 -2.92 -12.71 -1.47
N ALA A 109 -2.18 -13.62 -0.82
CA ALA A 109 -2.06 -13.62 0.65
C ALA A 109 -1.38 -12.35 1.19
N SER A 110 -0.57 -11.65 0.38
CA SER A 110 0.05 -10.38 0.75
C SER A 110 -0.94 -9.27 1.11
N LEU A 111 -2.21 -9.38 0.68
CA LEU A 111 -3.29 -8.45 1.06
C LEU A 111 -3.57 -8.43 2.57
N TYR A 112 -3.27 -9.54 3.25
CA TYR A 112 -3.68 -9.79 4.62
C TYR A 112 -2.53 -9.75 5.63
N ILE A 113 -1.31 -9.49 5.16
CA ILE A 113 -0.14 -9.29 6.02
C ILE A 113 -0.24 -7.90 6.64
N SER A 114 -0.09 -7.83 7.96
CA SER A 114 -0.11 -6.58 8.69
C SER A 114 1.31 -6.15 9.08
N ASP A 115 1.58 -4.86 8.98
CA ASP A 115 2.81 -4.26 9.48
C ASP A 115 2.87 -4.18 11.02
N ASN A 116 3.93 -3.56 11.56
CA ASN A 116 4.12 -3.41 13.01
C ASN A 116 3.06 -2.52 13.70
N LEU A 117 2.27 -1.76 12.93
CA LEU A 117 1.11 -0.98 13.40
C LEU A 117 -0.20 -1.75 13.26
N ASN A 118 -0.14 -3.02 12.87
CA ASN A 118 -1.27 -3.87 12.49
C ASN A 118 -2.04 -3.33 11.28
N TRP A 119 -1.40 -2.56 10.41
CA TRP A 119 -2.02 -2.05 9.19
C TRP A 119 -1.77 -2.98 8.03
N LEU A 120 -2.84 -3.29 7.31
CA LEU A 120 -2.80 -3.89 5.98
C LEU A 120 -2.44 -2.85 4.90
N PRO A 121 -2.01 -3.29 3.70
CA PRO A 121 -1.74 -2.39 2.58
C PRO A 121 -2.90 -1.44 2.25
N LEU A 122 -4.15 -1.90 2.35
CA LEU A 122 -5.32 -1.06 2.07
C LEU A 122 -5.40 0.17 3.00
N HIS A 123 -4.93 0.05 4.25
CA HIS A 123 -4.94 1.17 5.20
C HIS A 123 -3.96 2.24 4.79
N TRP A 124 -2.79 1.86 4.28
CA TRP A 124 -1.80 2.79 3.72
C TRP A 124 -2.33 3.51 2.49
N ALA A 125 -2.97 2.80 1.55
CA ALA A 125 -3.61 3.45 0.40
C ALA A 125 -4.67 4.48 0.82
N ALA A 126 -5.43 4.21 1.89
CA ALA A 126 -6.43 5.13 2.40
C ALA A 126 -5.83 6.31 3.18
N ASP A 127 -4.84 6.08 4.05
CA ASP A 127 -4.18 7.13 4.83
C ASP A 127 -3.47 8.14 3.92
N CYS A 128 -2.82 7.65 2.86
CA CYS A 128 -2.11 8.47 1.88
C CYS A 128 -3.04 9.05 0.78
N GLY A 129 -4.33 8.71 0.78
CA GLY A 129 -5.31 9.26 -0.17
C GLY A 129 -5.21 8.70 -1.61
N HIS A 130 -4.57 7.54 -1.80
CA HIS A 130 -4.37 6.91 -3.11
C HIS A 130 -5.62 6.15 -3.57
N LYS A 131 -6.61 6.92 -4.05
CA LYS A 131 -7.94 6.41 -4.43
C LYS A 131 -7.92 5.21 -5.36
N GLU A 132 -7.17 5.27 -6.47
CA GLU A 132 -7.16 4.20 -7.47
C GLU A 132 -6.64 2.89 -6.87
N THR A 133 -5.54 2.98 -6.12
CA THR A 133 -4.95 1.84 -5.43
C THR A 133 -5.86 1.31 -4.32
N LEU A 134 -6.51 2.20 -3.55
CA LEU A 134 -7.48 1.81 -2.53
C LEU A 134 -8.66 1.05 -3.15
N LEU A 135 -9.25 1.56 -4.23
CA LEU A 135 -10.37 0.92 -4.92
C LEU A 135 -9.97 -0.45 -5.48
N TYR A 136 -8.78 -0.54 -6.09
CA TYR A 136 -8.22 -1.80 -6.53
C TYR A 136 -8.12 -2.79 -5.37
N LEU A 137 -7.42 -2.43 -4.29
CA LEU A 137 -7.23 -3.31 -3.13
C LEU A 137 -8.56 -3.72 -2.49
N LEU A 138 -9.54 -2.83 -2.38
CA LEU A 138 -10.88 -3.15 -1.89
C LEU A 138 -11.59 -4.17 -2.79
N SER A 139 -11.44 -4.06 -4.11
CA SER A 139 -12.09 -4.98 -5.06
C SER A 139 -11.53 -6.41 -5.02
N VAL A 140 -10.26 -6.58 -4.60
CA VAL A 140 -9.59 -7.88 -4.54
C VAL A 140 -9.51 -8.45 -3.11
N THR A 141 -9.76 -7.63 -2.09
CA THR A 141 -9.80 -8.07 -0.69
C THR A 141 -11.16 -8.72 -0.37
N LYS A 142 -11.14 -9.99 0.00
CA LYS A 142 -12.33 -10.72 0.47
C LYS A 142 -12.50 -10.58 2.00
N GLU A 143 -13.74 -10.37 2.44
CA GLU A 143 -14.08 -10.22 3.87
C GLU A 143 -13.90 -11.51 4.69
N ASP A 144 -14.10 -12.67 4.08
CA ASP A 144 -14.16 -13.96 4.78
C ASP A 144 -12.77 -14.57 5.10
N HIS A 145 -11.71 -13.75 5.20
CA HIS A 145 -10.38 -14.28 5.50
C HIS A 145 -10.23 -14.56 7.01
N PRO A 146 -9.91 -15.80 7.43
CA PRO A 146 -10.03 -16.25 8.82
C PRO A 146 -9.03 -15.62 9.81
N VAL A 147 -8.00 -14.93 9.32
CA VAL A 147 -6.88 -14.40 10.14
C VAL A 147 -6.85 -12.86 10.21
N SER A 148 -7.48 -12.19 9.25
CA SER A 148 -7.44 -10.74 9.15
C SER A 148 -8.87 -10.24 9.06
N MET A 149 -9.27 -9.39 9.99
CA MET A 149 -10.49 -8.61 9.89
C MET A 149 -10.13 -7.22 9.35
N PRO A 150 -9.95 -7.05 8.02
CA PRO A 150 -9.60 -5.76 7.40
C PRO A 150 -10.53 -4.62 7.82
N PHE A 151 -11.73 -4.96 8.29
CA PHE A 151 -12.78 -4.04 8.68
C PHE A 151 -13.12 -4.07 10.18
N ALA A 152 -12.37 -4.79 11.03
CA ALA A 152 -12.64 -4.81 12.48
C ALA A 152 -12.54 -3.43 13.13
N CYS A 153 -13.29 -3.22 14.22
CA CYS A 153 -13.64 -1.94 14.86
C CYS A 153 -12.58 -0.84 14.91
N SER A 154 -11.30 -1.13 15.10
CA SER A 154 -10.20 -0.13 15.08
C SER A 154 -9.77 0.22 13.66
N SER A 155 -9.54 -0.79 12.82
CA SER A 155 -9.07 -0.69 11.44
C SER A 155 -10.14 -0.13 10.49
N GLY A 156 -11.39 -0.61 10.60
CA GLY A 156 -12.53 -0.10 9.82
C GLY A 156 -12.92 1.33 10.19
N ALA A 157 -12.89 1.70 11.48
CA ALA A 157 -13.14 3.08 11.90
C ALA A 157 -12.00 4.03 11.50
N GLN A 158 -10.74 3.57 11.53
CA GLN A 158 -9.60 4.33 11.02
C GLN A 158 -9.71 4.55 9.51
N LEU A 159 -9.99 3.49 8.75
CA LEU A 159 -10.23 3.55 7.30
C LEU A 159 -11.30 4.59 6.96
N LEU A 160 -12.45 4.51 7.64
CA LEU A 160 -13.55 5.48 7.49
C LEU A 160 -13.16 6.89 7.91
N SER A 161 -12.45 7.05 9.03
CA SER A 161 -12.01 8.37 9.50
C SER A 161 -11.07 9.05 8.51
N ARG A 162 -10.24 8.25 7.81
CA ARG A 162 -9.24 8.72 6.86
C ARG A 162 -9.82 9.04 5.50
N VAL A 163 -10.69 8.18 4.97
CA VAL A 163 -11.48 8.50 3.77
C VAL A 163 -12.32 9.76 3.97
N VAL A 164 -12.80 10.03 5.20
CA VAL A 164 -13.51 11.27 5.53
C VAL A 164 -12.54 12.46 5.75
N ALA A 165 -11.36 12.25 6.31
CA ALA A 165 -10.39 13.30 6.63
C ALA A 165 -9.55 13.75 5.44
N SER A 166 -9.32 12.89 4.45
CA SER A 166 -8.52 13.18 3.25
C SER A 166 -9.26 14.05 2.21
N GLU A 167 -10.31 14.77 2.63
CA GLU A 167 -11.00 15.77 1.82
C GLU A 167 -11.42 15.27 0.42
N PHE A 168 -11.97 14.04 0.35
CA PHE A 168 -12.63 13.52 -0.85
C PHE A 168 -13.99 14.24 -1.07
N TYR A 169 -13.95 15.52 -1.45
CA TYR A 169 -15.08 16.46 -1.54
C TYR A 169 -16.28 16.07 -2.44
N GLY A 170 -16.25 14.92 -3.12
CA GLY A 170 -17.32 14.56 -4.08
C GLY A 170 -17.71 13.09 -4.16
N GLN A 171 -17.31 12.23 -3.21
CA GLN A 171 -17.33 10.78 -3.44
C GLN A 171 -18.02 9.99 -2.31
N SER A 172 -19.27 10.35 -2.00
CA SER A 172 -20.14 9.63 -1.05
C SER A 172 -20.32 8.14 -1.36
N HIS A 173 -20.13 7.73 -2.62
CA HIS A 173 -20.31 6.36 -3.07
C HIS A 173 -19.22 5.39 -2.59
N LEU A 174 -18.02 5.89 -2.22
CA LEU A 174 -16.97 5.05 -1.62
C LEU A 174 -17.38 4.54 -0.24
N ILE A 175 -18.07 5.37 0.55
CA ILE A 175 -18.58 5.00 1.88
C ILE A 175 -19.69 3.93 1.74
N THR A 176 -20.50 3.99 0.68
CA THR A 176 -21.59 3.04 0.43
C THR A 176 -21.16 1.75 -0.28
N SER A 177 -19.98 1.72 -0.88
CA SER A 177 -19.42 0.52 -1.53
C SER A 177 -18.54 -0.32 -0.61
N LEU A 178 -18.28 0.14 0.62
CA LEU A 178 -17.71 -0.70 1.67
C LEU A 178 -18.75 -1.77 2.07
N PRO A 179 -18.40 -3.06 1.97
CA PRO A 179 -19.30 -4.12 2.43
C PRO A 179 -19.51 -4.01 3.96
N ASN A 180 -20.74 -4.29 4.41
CA ASN A 180 -21.20 -4.20 5.80
C ASN A 180 -21.16 -2.83 6.50
N PHE A 181 -21.48 -1.73 5.79
CA PHE A 181 -21.71 -0.41 6.40
C PHE A 181 -22.85 -0.43 7.45
N ASN A 182 -22.53 -0.68 8.72
CA ASN A 182 -23.44 -0.58 9.85
C ASN A 182 -23.01 0.57 10.77
N THR A 183 -23.83 1.62 10.84
CA THR A 183 -23.59 2.84 11.61
C THR A 183 -23.39 2.61 13.11
N LYS A 184 -23.75 1.43 13.64
CA LYS A 184 -23.57 1.05 15.04
C LYS A 184 -22.12 0.81 15.47
N GLN A 185 -21.22 0.50 14.55
CA GLN A 185 -19.80 0.21 14.86
C GLN A 185 -18.90 1.44 14.85
N LEU A 186 -19.44 2.61 14.48
CA LEU A 186 -18.69 3.86 14.41
C LEU A 186 -18.64 4.57 15.78
N ASN A 187 -17.46 5.09 16.14
CA ASN A 187 -17.35 6.02 17.26
C ASN A 187 -18.19 7.28 16.99
N GLN A 188 -18.88 7.81 18.00
CA GLN A 188 -19.74 9.00 17.91
C GLN A 188 -19.09 10.17 17.16
N LYS A 189 -17.78 10.38 17.30
CA LYS A 189 -17.04 11.43 16.57
C LYS A 189 -17.05 11.22 15.04
N VAL A 190 -16.96 9.98 14.57
CA VAL A 190 -16.99 9.61 13.14
C VAL A 190 -18.42 9.69 12.60
N ILE A 191 -19.42 9.28 13.40
CA ILE A 191 -20.84 9.42 13.07
C ILE A 191 -21.21 10.90 12.86
N ILE A 192 -20.73 11.79 13.73
CA ILE A 192 -20.99 13.23 13.62
C ILE A 192 -20.39 13.79 12.33
N ARG A 193 -19.14 13.42 11.98
CA ARG A 193 -18.51 13.87 10.73
C ARG A 193 -19.23 13.35 9.47
N ILE A 194 -19.66 12.09 9.45
CA ILE A 194 -20.42 11.51 8.32
C ILE A 194 -21.83 12.15 8.22
N THR A 195 -22.48 12.42 9.36
CA THR A 195 -23.80 13.07 9.39
C THR A 195 -23.71 14.52 8.90
N LEU A 196 -22.69 15.26 9.34
CA LEU A 196 -22.42 16.61 8.83
C LEU A 196 -22.10 16.58 7.34
N PHE A 197 -21.31 15.60 6.86
CA PHE A 197 -21.02 15.45 5.44
C PHE A 197 -22.28 15.19 4.59
N LYS A 198 -23.18 14.29 5.03
CA LYS A 198 -24.48 14.09 4.37
C LYS A 198 -25.29 15.38 4.31
N TYR A 199 -25.33 16.13 5.41
CA TYR A 199 -26.03 17.40 5.50
C TYR A 199 -25.47 18.46 4.53
N TYR A 200 -24.13 18.64 4.48
CA TYR A 200 -23.50 19.61 3.59
C TYR A 200 -23.55 19.21 2.10
N SER A 201 -23.51 17.91 1.78
CA SER A 201 -23.64 17.45 0.39
C SER A 201 -25.03 17.67 -0.20
N GLN A 202 -26.09 17.64 0.63
CA GLN A 202 -27.45 17.95 0.20
C GLN A 202 -27.64 19.44 -0.05
N THR A 203 -27.01 20.32 0.75
CA THR A 203 -27.12 21.77 0.58
C THR A 203 -26.31 22.29 -0.61
N SER A 204 -25.16 21.70 -0.93
CA SER A 204 -24.40 22.04 -2.14
C SER A 204 -25.12 21.70 -3.45
N SER A 205 -25.98 20.67 -3.46
CA SER A 205 -26.79 20.33 -4.64
C SER A 205 -28.00 21.24 -4.84
N ILE A 206 -28.43 21.97 -3.80
CA ILE A 206 -29.56 22.91 -3.85
C ILE A 206 -29.09 24.30 -4.34
N ASN A 207 -27.84 24.68 -4.07
CA ASN A 207 -27.30 26.00 -4.44
C ASN A 207 -26.92 26.16 -5.93
N ASN A 208 -26.93 25.08 -6.72
CA ASN A 208 -26.63 25.12 -8.16
C ASN A 208 -27.89 25.13 -9.06
N LEU A 209 -29.09 25.28 -8.50
CA LEU A 209 -30.37 25.35 -9.25
C LEU A 209 -31.03 26.73 -9.25
N VAL A 210 -30.37 27.77 -8.73
CA VAL A 210 -30.91 29.15 -8.69
C VAL A 210 -29.91 30.16 -9.26
N ILE A 211 -29.27 29.86 -10.40
CA ILE A 211 -28.76 30.90 -11.31
C ILE A 211 -28.89 30.37 -12.75
N SER A 212 -30.09 30.53 -13.30
CA SER A 212 -30.31 30.61 -14.74
C SER A 212 -31.57 31.42 -14.98
N ASP A 213 -31.40 32.75 -14.95
CA ASP A 213 -31.82 33.74 -15.96
C ASP A 213 -33.31 33.84 -16.35
N PRO A 214 -33.79 35.07 -16.68
CA PRO A 214 -33.21 35.97 -17.69
C PRO A 214 -32.55 37.25 -17.19
#